data_AF-A0A1G0GII9-F1
#
_entry.id   AF-A0A1G0GII9-F1
#
_cell.length_a   1.000
_cell.length_b   1.000
_cell.length_c   1.000
_cell.angle_alpha   90.00
_cell.angle_beta   90.00
_cell.angle_gamma   90.00
#
_symmetry.space_group_name_H-M   'P 1'
#
loop_
_entity.id
_entity.type
_entity.pdbx_description
1 polymer ?
#
loop_
_entity_poly.entity_id
_entity_poly.type
_entity_poly.pdbx_seq_one_letter_code
_entity_poly.pdbx_strand_id
1 'polypeptide(L)'
;MSFDRTDIKSKAIAFCDDLNIQSNRSFKLYPFSNEYNFGFTINKLSHYEPIKTEKLRIAILVGESHFLSLLPELQKHTDVIILNDINPKMHSHFNHLLKCLNEANTIQEFENKYRDNHPIKIENQKWYMNDSFMLKVVTIDSLSKRLMNDDVFFDGGKDKIFTSSLERFQECKEAAKKIMFVHAKTDLLNENKCDELFSIIKKHDAVITLINMTNLHYYDDKNTLISLIQKMSNDTLIMYSLDEKPGANVECTMSQLESTISQVKEYVDYLNLFHKMKQLKIEIEQKKRLETFKRIISRWREIE
;
A
#
# COMPACT_ATOMS: atom_id res chain seq x y z
N MET A 1 30.57 -20.03 5.35
CA MET A 1 30.79 -19.83 3.91
C MET A 1 30.31 -18.42 3.57
N SER A 2 31.20 -17.54 3.11
CA SER A 2 30.83 -16.19 2.68
C SER A 2 30.20 -16.27 1.29
N PHE A 3 28.91 -15.95 1.19
CA PHE A 3 28.18 -15.93 -0.08
C PHE A 3 28.66 -14.78 -0.97
N ASP A 4 28.96 -15.07 -2.24
CA ASP A 4 29.28 -14.07 -3.25
C ASP A 4 27.98 -13.37 -3.72
N ARG A 5 27.78 -12.11 -3.30
CA ARG A 5 26.61 -11.30 -3.69
C ARG A 5 26.69 -10.75 -5.12
N THR A 6 27.78 -10.98 -5.84
CA THR A 6 27.95 -10.48 -7.21
C THR A 6 26.95 -11.13 -8.17
N ASP A 7 26.62 -12.42 -7.95
CA ASP A 7 25.62 -13.18 -8.73
C ASP A 7 24.16 -12.70 -8.48
N ILE A 8 23.85 -12.20 -7.28
CA ILE A 8 22.50 -11.68 -6.98
C ILE A 8 22.22 -10.40 -7.76
N LYS A 9 23.22 -9.54 -7.92
CA LYS A 9 23.08 -8.27 -8.65
C LYS A 9 22.82 -8.48 -10.14
N SER A 10 23.51 -9.41 -10.78
CA SER A 10 23.26 -9.75 -12.20
C SER A 10 21.88 -10.36 -12.40
N LYS A 11 21.44 -11.27 -11.51
CA LYS A 11 20.07 -11.82 -11.52
C LYS A 11 19.02 -10.74 -11.35
N ALA A 12 19.23 -9.80 -10.43
CA ALA A 12 18.31 -8.69 -10.21
C ALA A 12 18.17 -7.78 -11.44
N ILE A 13 19.28 -7.47 -12.13
CA ILE A 13 19.23 -6.70 -13.39
C ILE A 13 18.43 -7.45 -14.45
N ALA A 14 18.73 -8.73 -14.69
CA ALA A 14 18.02 -9.53 -15.68
C ALA A 14 16.51 -9.67 -15.36
N PHE A 15 16.17 -9.80 -14.08
CA PHE A 15 14.78 -9.81 -13.62
C PHE A 15 14.08 -8.49 -13.93
N CYS A 16 14.73 -7.36 -13.63
CA CYS A 16 14.16 -6.04 -13.89
C CYS A 16 13.92 -5.78 -15.38
N ASP A 17 14.83 -6.25 -16.25
CA ASP A 17 14.71 -6.07 -17.70
C ASP A 17 13.55 -6.89 -18.29
N ASP A 18 13.28 -8.08 -17.76
CA ASP A 18 12.20 -8.96 -18.21
C ASP A 18 10.81 -8.55 -17.70
N LEU A 19 10.73 -7.78 -16.61
CA LEU A 19 9.47 -7.42 -15.98
C LEU A 19 8.74 -6.32 -16.76
N ASN A 20 7.95 -6.73 -17.76
CA ASN A 20 7.14 -5.81 -18.59
C ASN A 20 5.68 -6.26 -18.66
N ILE A 21 4.99 -6.25 -17.52
CA ILE A 21 3.56 -6.60 -17.44
C ILE A 21 2.73 -5.33 -17.61
N GLN A 22 1.72 -5.40 -18.48
CA GLN A 22 0.74 -4.32 -18.67
C GLN A 22 -0.66 -4.73 -18.21
N SER A 23 -1.35 -3.79 -17.55
CA SER A 23 -2.78 -3.86 -17.25
C SER A 23 -3.54 -2.83 -18.09
N ASN A 24 -4.72 -3.22 -18.56
CA ASN A 24 -5.64 -2.35 -19.30
C ASN A 24 -6.63 -1.63 -18.37
N ARG A 25 -6.56 -1.86 -17.05
CA ARG A 25 -7.48 -1.29 -16.07
C ARG A 25 -7.02 0.12 -15.70
N SER A 26 -7.93 1.10 -15.80
CA SER A 26 -7.67 2.46 -15.33
C SER A 26 -8.19 2.64 -13.90
N PHE A 27 -7.32 3.06 -12.98
CA PHE A 27 -7.72 3.49 -11.64
C PHE A 27 -7.48 4.98 -11.46
N LYS A 28 -8.23 5.60 -10.54
CA LYS A 28 -7.97 6.99 -10.15
C LYS A 28 -6.59 7.07 -9.50
N LEU A 29 -5.83 8.12 -9.83
CA LEU A 29 -4.53 8.35 -9.24
C LEU A 29 -4.66 8.68 -7.74
N TYR A 30 -3.94 7.94 -6.90
CA TYR A 30 -3.85 8.17 -5.47
C TYR A 30 -2.38 8.03 -5.01
N PRO A 31 -1.61 9.13 -5.03
CA PRO A 31 -0.15 9.09 -4.91
C PRO A 31 0.40 9.00 -3.50
N PHE A 32 -0.45 8.90 -2.50
CA PHE A 32 0.00 8.71 -1.12
C PHE A 32 -0.85 7.68 -0.43
N SER A 33 -0.21 6.85 0.39
CA SER A 33 -0.95 6.00 1.33
C SER A 33 -1.83 6.86 2.26
N ASN A 34 -2.98 6.30 2.64
CA ASN A 34 -3.84 6.80 3.72
C ASN A 34 -3.86 5.85 4.91
N GLU A 35 -2.88 4.94 4.98
CA GLU A 35 -2.72 4.02 6.09
C GLU A 35 -2.19 4.78 7.31
N TYR A 36 -2.87 4.58 8.45
CA TYR A 36 -2.52 5.17 9.73
C TYR A 36 -1.51 4.28 10.46
N ASN A 37 -0.77 4.86 11.41
CA ASN A 37 0.06 4.13 12.37
C ASN A 37 1.13 3.23 11.72
N PHE A 38 1.57 3.56 10.51
CA PHE A 38 2.49 2.76 9.73
C PHE A 38 3.88 2.61 10.38
N GLY A 39 4.26 3.53 11.28
CA GLY A 39 5.46 3.39 12.12
C GLY A 39 5.45 2.11 12.98
N PHE A 40 4.30 1.66 13.48
CA PHE A 40 4.19 0.37 14.18
C PHE A 40 4.45 -0.82 13.26
N THR A 41 3.98 -0.74 12.02
CA THR A 41 4.19 -1.77 10.99
C THR A 41 5.68 -1.87 10.65
N ILE A 42 6.37 -0.75 10.49
CA ILE A 42 7.83 -0.71 10.29
C ILE A 42 8.54 -1.31 11.50
N ASN A 43 8.14 -0.94 12.72
CA ASN A 43 8.70 -1.53 13.94
C ASN A 43 8.51 -3.05 13.98
N LYS A 44 7.31 -3.57 13.67
CA LYS A 44 7.07 -5.01 13.59
C LYS A 44 7.98 -5.66 12.55
N LEU A 45 8.07 -5.09 11.34
CA LEU A 45 8.94 -5.58 10.28
C LEU A 45 10.40 -5.71 10.75
N SER A 46 10.91 -4.74 11.51
CA SER A 46 12.29 -4.76 12.01
C SER A 46 12.65 -5.92 12.94
N HIS A 47 11.65 -6.59 13.53
CA HIS A 47 11.82 -7.75 14.42
C HIS A 47 11.74 -9.09 13.70
N TYR A 48 11.35 -9.10 12.42
CA TYR A 48 11.34 -10.32 11.63
C TYR A 48 12.74 -10.65 11.12
N GLU A 49 13.06 -11.94 11.11
CA GLU A 49 14.27 -12.42 10.46
C GLU A 49 14.06 -12.54 8.94
N PRO A 50 15.04 -12.17 8.11
CA PRO A 50 14.98 -12.41 6.67
C PRO A 50 14.87 -13.90 6.35
N ILE A 51 14.07 -14.23 5.32
CA ILE A 51 14.01 -15.59 4.78
C ILE A 51 15.40 -15.98 4.28
N LYS A 52 15.92 -17.10 4.80
CA LYS A 52 17.20 -17.68 4.38
C LYS A 52 16.97 -18.48 3.09
N THR A 53 17.44 -17.94 1.98
CA THR A 53 17.29 -18.56 0.67
C THR A 53 18.45 -18.17 -0.24
N GLU A 54 18.80 -19.04 -1.18
CA GLU A 54 19.77 -18.77 -2.26
C GLU A 54 19.12 -18.07 -3.46
N LYS A 55 17.78 -18.00 -3.46
CA LYS A 55 16.98 -17.35 -4.49
C LYS A 55 17.03 -15.84 -4.37
N LEU A 56 16.78 -15.16 -5.48
CA LEU A 56 16.58 -13.71 -5.48
C LEU A 56 15.35 -13.35 -4.64
N ARG A 57 15.49 -12.49 -3.63
CA ARG A 57 14.41 -12.15 -2.70
C ARG A 57 13.65 -10.92 -3.18
N ILE A 58 12.35 -11.07 -3.40
CA ILE A 58 11.50 -10.02 -3.97
C ILE A 58 10.52 -9.50 -2.91
N ALA A 59 10.45 -8.18 -2.78
CA ALA A 59 9.35 -7.51 -2.08
C ALA A 59 8.41 -6.87 -3.11
N ILE A 60 7.09 -7.04 -2.92
CA ILE A 60 6.07 -6.40 -3.75
C ILE A 60 5.34 -5.36 -2.91
N LEU A 61 5.36 -4.09 -3.32
CA LEU A 61 4.64 -3.01 -2.64
C LEU A 61 3.55 -2.48 -3.56
N VAL A 62 2.29 -2.49 -3.10
CA VAL A 62 1.14 -2.02 -3.87
C VAL A 62 0.88 -0.55 -3.58
N GLY A 63 0.75 0.27 -4.63
CA GLY A 63 0.60 1.72 -4.46
C GLY A 63 1.82 2.34 -3.77
N GLU A 64 1.64 3.49 -3.13
CA GLU A 64 2.77 4.19 -2.47
C GLU A 64 3.25 3.45 -1.22
N SER A 65 2.37 2.84 -0.44
CA SER A 65 2.74 1.91 0.65
C SER A 65 3.75 2.46 1.67
N HIS A 66 3.87 3.80 1.81
CA HIS A 66 4.90 4.45 2.62
C HIS A 66 6.33 3.94 2.30
N PHE A 67 6.59 3.62 1.03
CA PHE A 67 7.73 2.77 0.66
C PHE A 67 9.09 3.37 1.04
N LEU A 68 9.25 4.70 0.99
CA LEU A 68 10.49 5.36 1.39
C LEU A 68 10.81 5.10 2.87
N SER A 69 9.79 5.13 3.73
CA SER A 69 9.95 4.87 5.17
C SER A 69 10.25 3.41 5.48
N LEU A 70 9.91 2.47 4.58
CA LEU A 70 10.19 1.04 4.74
C LEU A 70 11.61 0.62 4.35
N LEU A 71 12.32 1.43 3.55
CA LEU A 71 13.57 0.99 2.91
C LEU A 71 14.61 0.44 3.89
N PRO A 72 14.87 1.08 5.04
CA PRO A 72 15.90 0.60 5.96
C PRO A 72 15.64 -0.82 6.49
N GLU A 73 14.38 -1.16 6.72
CA GLU A 73 13.96 -2.49 7.16
C GLU A 73 13.89 -3.45 5.98
N LEU A 74 13.30 -3.03 4.85
CA LEU A 74 13.17 -3.88 3.66
C LEU A 74 14.51 -4.37 3.11
N GLN A 75 15.57 -3.57 3.15
CA GLN A 75 16.89 -3.97 2.63
C GLN A 75 17.42 -5.26 3.29
N LYS A 76 16.92 -5.60 4.49
CA LYS A 76 17.26 -6.85 5.17
C LYS A 76 16.53 -8.05 4.55
N HIS A 77 15.30 -7.86 4.10
CA HIS A 77 14.38 -8.92 3.63
C HIS A 77 14.38 -9.14 2.12
N THR A 78 14.89 -8.17 1.34
CA THR A 78 14.77 -8.18 -0.12
C THR A 78 16.04 -7.72 -0.82
N ASP A 79 16.17 -8.16 -2.07
CA ASP A 79 17.19 -7.73 -3.02
C ASP A 79 16.57 -6.81 -4.10
N VAL A 80 15.29 -7.04 -4.44
CA VAL A 80 14.52 -6.26 -5.43
C VAL A 80 13.14 -5.89 -4.88
N ILE A 81 12.79 -4.60 -4.95
CA ILE A 81 11.45 -4.12 -4.70
C ILE A 81 10.72 -3.91 -6.04
N ILE A 82 9.59 -4.61 -6.20
CA ILE A 82 8.59 -4.33 -7.22
C ILE A 82 7.61 -3.30 -6.66
N LEU A 83 7.68 -2.06 -7.15
CA LEU A 83 6.64 -1.06 -6.90
C LEU A 83 5.52 -1.31 -7.91
N ASN A 84 4.44 -1.93 -7.45
CA ASN A 84 3.33 -2.37 -8.29
C ASN A 84 2.15 -1.41 -8.20
N ASP A 85 1.78 -0.80 -9.32
CA ASP A 85 0.53 -0.06 -9.45
C ASP A 85 -0.01 -0.17 -10.88
N ILE A 86 -1.32 -0.39 -11.01
CA ILE A 86 -1.96 -0.44 -12.34
C ILE A 86 -1.96 0.95 -13.01
N ASN A 87 -1.82 2.03 -12.25
CA ASN A 87 -1.77 3.39 -12.76
C ASN A 87 -0.33 3.81 -13.13
N PRO A 88 0.00 4.03 -14.41
CA PRO A 88 1.36 4.39 -14.83
C PRO A 88 1.85 5.75 -14.29
N LYS A 89 0.95 6.64 -13.86
CA LYS A 89 1.35 7.92 -13.25
C LYS A 89 1.97 7.71 -11.87
N MET A 90 1.61 6.64 -11.16
CA MET A 90 2.26 6.26 -9.90
C MET A 90 3.72 5.92 -10.11
N HIS A 91 4.06 5.24 -11.20
CA HIS A 91 5.44 4.87 -11.50
C HIS A 91 6.31 6.10 -11.78
N SER A 92 5.75 7.11 -12.45
CA SER A 92 6.43 8.39 -12.63
C SER A 92 6.66 9.09 -11.30
N HIS A 93 5.68 9.02 -10.39
CA HIS A 93 5.77 9.59 -9.05
C HIS A 93 6.78 8.85 -8.15
N PHE A 94 6.83 7.52 -8.18
CA PHE A 94 7.86 6.73 -7.48
C PHE A 94 9.27 7.09 -7.94
N ASN A 95 9.49 7.15 -9.26
CA ASN A 95 10.77 7.57 -9.82
C ASN A 95 11.18 8.97 -9.35
N HIS A 96 10.22 9.90 -9.28
CA HIS A 96 10.48 11.26 -8.79
C HIS A 96 10.86 11.25 -7.32
N LEU A 97 10.12 10.54 -6.46
CA LEU A 97 10.42 10.39 -5.05
C LEU A 97 11.82 9.81 -4.81
N LEU A 98 12.16 8.71 -5.49
CA LEU A 98 13.49 8.09 -5.42
C LEU A 98 14.60 9.02 -5.90
N LYS A 99 14.36 9.76 -7.00
CA LYS A 99 15.32 10.75 -7.51
C LYS A 99 15.55 11.87 -6.48
N CYS A 100 14.48 12.43 -5.92
CA CYS A 100 14.57 13.46 -4.89
C CYS A 100 15.36 12.97 -3.66
N LEU A 101 15.08 11.74 -3.19
CA LEU A 101 15.79 11.13 -2.05
C LEU A 101 17.29 10.98 -2.33
N ASN A 102 17.64 10.49 -3.52
CA ASN A 102 19.03 10.28 -3.90
C ASN A 102 19.83 11.58 -4.07
N GLU A 103 19.20 12.63 -4.59
CA GLU A 103 19.87 13.92 -4.84
C GLU A 103 19.94 14.84 -3.63
N ALA A 104 18.99 14.76 -2.70
CA ALA A 104 18.90 15.66 -1.55
C ALA A 104 19.84 15.23 -0.40
N ASN A 105 20.50 16.18 0.25
CA ASN A 105 21.32 15.92 1.44
C ASN A 105 20.56 16.23 2.74
N THR A 106 19.48 16.99 2.66
CA THR A 106 18.62 17.35 3.79
C THR A 106 17.15 17.12 3.46
N ILE A 107 16.31 17.02 4.50
CA ILE A 107 14.85 16.91 4.33
C ILE A 107 14.29 18.14 3.59
N GLN A 108 14.82 19.34 3.86
CA GLN A 108 14.38 20.55 3.18
C GLN A 108 14.76 20.55 1.70
N GLU A 109 15.97 20.08 1.35
CA GLU A 109 16.38 19.91 -0.05
C GLU A 109 15.51 18.88 -0.76
N PHE A 110 15.14 17.79 -0.08
CA PHE A 110 14.21 16.79 -0.60
C PHE A 110 12.86 17.43 -0.90
N GLU A 111 12.31 18.18 0.04
CA GLU A 111 11.02 18.86 -0.13
C GLU A 111 11.05 19.83 -1.33
N ASN A 112 12.09 20.65 -1.43
CA ASN A 112 12.26 21.60 -2.54
C ASN A 112 12.33 20.86 -3.88
N LYS A 113 13.17 19.82 -3.98
CA LYS A 113 13.30 18.99 -5.18
C LYS A 113 12.02 18.25 -5.52
N TYR A 114 11.25 17.83 -4.52
CA TYR A 114 9.96 17.16 -4.73
C TYR A 114 8.95 18.10 -5.37
N ARG A 115 8.93 19.36 -4.93
CA ARG A 115 8.09 20.42 -5.50
C ARG A 115 8.51 20.78 -6.92
N ASP A 116 9.82 20.82 -7.17
CA ASP A 116 10.37 21.10 -8.48
C ASP A 116 10.12 19.94 -9.47
N ASN A 117 9.63 20.25 -10.67
CA ASN A 117 9.44 19.27 -11.75
C ASN A 117 8.56 18.05 -11.39
N HIS A 118 7.59 18.23 -10.50
CA HIS A 118 6.69 17.16 -10.07
C HIS A 118 5.98 16.49 -11.28
N PRO A 119 6.06 15.16 -11.47
CA PRO A 119 5.61 14.47 -12.68
C PRO A 119 4.09 14.43 -12.82
N ILE A 120 3.38 14.51 -11.69
CA ILE A 120 1.93 14.63 -11.71
C ILE A 120 1.62 16.10 -11.94
N LYS A 121 1.35 16.47 -13.20
CA LYS A 121 0.77 17.77 -13.56
C LYS A 121 -0.64 17.82 -12.97
N ILE A 122 -0.80 18.54 -11.86
CA ILE A 122 -2.07 18.63 -11.13
C ILE A 122 -2.93 19.73 -11.74
N GLU A 123 -3.15 19.68 -13.05
CA GLU A 123 -4.16 20.53 -13.66
C GLU A 123 -5.53 19.87 -13.42
N ASN A 124 -6.34 20.49 -12.56
CA ASN A 124 -7.76 20.19 -12.33
C ASN A 124 -8.12 18.80 -11.75
N GLN A 125 -7.19 18.08 -11.12
CA GLN A 125 -7.56 16.84 -10.41
C GLN A 125 -8.20 17.14 -9.05
N LYS A 126 -9.49 16.81 -8.94
CA LYS A 126 -10.23 16.87 -7.67
C LYS A 126 -10.13 15.52 -6.97
N TRP A 127 -9.56 15.48 -5.78
CA TRP A 127 -9.53 14.27 -4.95
C TRP A 127 -10.58 14.34 -3.84
N TYR A 128 -11.06 13.17 -3.45
CA TYR A 128 -11.90 13.02 -2.27
C TYR A 128 -10.95 12.70 -1.11
N MET A 129 -11.00 13.49 -0.04
CA MET A 129 -10.39 13.13 1.24
C MET A 129 -11.51 13.02 2.27
N ASN A 130 -11.73 11.80 2.77
CA ASN A 130 -12.62 11.31 3.84
C ASN A 130 -13.92 12.09 4.17
N ASP A 131 -15.04 11.34 4.19
CA ASP A 131 -16.39 11.54 4.79
C ASP A 131 -17.13 12.87 4.67
N SER A 132 -16.47 13.95 4.27
CA SER A 132 -17.07 15.18 3.81
C SER A 132 -16.77 15.29 2.32
N PHE A 133 -17.81 15.37 1.49
CA PHE A 133 -17.76 15.45 0.03
C PHE A 133 -17.13 16.76 -0.49
N MET A 134 -15.98 17.17 0.04
CA MET A 134 -15.28 18.40 -0.34
C MET A 134 -14.18 18.06 -1.33
N LEU A 135 -14.48 18.30 -2.61
CA LEU A 135 -13.53 18.25 -3.72
C LEU A 135 -12.47 19.33 -3.50
N LYS A 136 -11.33 18.99 -2.88
CA LYS A 136 -10.19 19.90 -2.82
C LYS A 136 -9.40 19.81 -4.13
N VAL A 137 -9.08 20.97 -4.69
CA VAL A 137 -8.04 21.09 -5.71
C VAL A 137 -6.74 20.67 -5.03
N VAL A 138 -6.15 19.61 -5.54
CA VAL A 138 -4.88 19.13 -5.06
C VAL A 138 -3.80 20.01 -5.66
N THR A 139 -2.95 20.60 -4.83
CA THR A 139 -1.79 21.39 -5.26
C THR A 139 -0.50 20.66 -4.90
N ILE A 140 0.60 20.99 -5.57
CA ILE A 140 1.93 20.45 -5.22
C ILE A 140 2.23 20.76 -3.75
N ASP A 141 1.85 21.94 -3.25
CA ASP A 141 1.97 22.29 -1.84
C ASP A 141 1.20 21.34 -0.92
N SER A 142 -0.03 20.97 -1.29
CA SER A 142 -0.82 20.03 -0.50
C SER A 142 -0.21 18.63 -0.50
N LEU A 143 0.39 18.22 -1.62
CA LEU A 143 1.07 16.94 -1.72
C LEU A 143 2.34 16.91 -0.88
N SER A 144 3.16 17.94 -1.02
CA SER A 144 4.38 18.11 -0.24
C SER A 144 4.07 18.15 1.24
N LYS A 145 3.05 18.91 1.65
CA LYS A 145 2.60 18.92 3.06
C LYS A 145 2.15 17.56 3.53
N ARG A 146 1.47 16.76 2.72
CA ARG A 146 1.07 15.40 3.13
C ARG A 146 2.29 14.49 3.30
N LEU A 147 3.26 14.56 2.39
CA LEU A 147 4.50 13.80 2.46
C LEU A 147 5.41 14.23 3.63
N MET A 148 5.40 15.52 3.99
CA MET A 148 6.24 16.07 5.07
C MET A 148 5.57 16.05 6.45
N ASN A 149 4.28 16.37 6.53
CA ASN A 149 3.50 16.48 7.77
C ASN A 149 2.58 15.27 7.94
N ASP A 150 3.19 14.10 7.94
CA ASP A 150 2.47 12.85 8.17
C ASP A 150 1.97 12.74 9.63
N ASP A 151 2.32 13.69 10.50
CA ASP A 151 1.92 13.84 11.91
C ASP A 151 0.43 13.62 12.24
N VAL A 152 -0.47 13.77 11.26
CA VAL A 152 -1.91 13.58 11.44
C VAL A 152 -2.29 12.09 11.57
N PHE A 153 -1.39 11.16 11.24
CA PHE A 153 -1.71 9.73 11.08
C PHE A 153 -0.98 8.77 12.05
N PHE A 154 -0.19 9.25 13.02
CA PHE A 154 0.68 8.39 13.85
C PHE A 154 0.59 8.65 15.35
N ASP A 155 0.09 7.66 16.10
CA ASP A 155 0.15 7.60 17.56
C ASP A 155 1.30 6.68 18.06
N GLY A 156 2.20 6.26 17.16
CA GLY A 156 3.44 5.55 17.51
C GLY A 156 4.34 5.22 16.32
N GLY A 157 5.65 5.13 16.58
CA GLY A 157 6.68 4.89 15.55
C GLY A 157 6.96 6.10 14.63
N LYS A 158 6.72 7.33 15.10
CA LYS A 158 7.00 8.57 14.35
C LYS A 158 8.47 8.69 13.94
N ASP A 159 9.38 8.15 14.73
CA ASP A 159 10.81 8.07 14.45
C ASP A 159 11.14 7.26 13.20
N LYS A 160 10.22 6.38 12.74
CA LYS A 160 10.42 5.54 11.55
C LYS A 160 10.08 6.19 10.23
N ILE A 161 9.42 7.34 10.24
CA ILE A 161 9.07 8.07 9.02
C ILE A 161 10.35 8.65 8.40
N PHE A 162 10.51 8.54 7.08
CA PHE A 162 11.76 8.96 6.42
C PHE A 162 12.12 10.45 6.61
N THR A 163 11.14 11.29 6.94
CA THR A 163 11.31 12.74 7.23
C THR A 163 11.38 13.06 8.72
N SER A 164 11.35 12.06 9.62
CA SER A 164 11.28 12.27 11.07
C SER A 164 12.53 12.92 11.65
N SER A 165 13.70 12.59 11.10
CA SER A 165 15.00 13.10 11.51
C SER A 165 15.98 13.03 10.34
N LEU A 166 17.06 13.82 10.41
CA LEU A 166 18.13 13.74 9.42
C LEU A 166 18.77 12.35 9.39
N GLU A 167 18.92 11.71 10.56
CA GLU A 167 19.46 10.35 10.67
C GLU A 167 18.59 9.35 9.90
N ARG A 168 17.28 9.31 10.18
CA ARG A 168 16.34 8.41 9.51
C ARG A 168 16.27 8.67 8.01
N PHE A 169 16.31 9.94 7.61
CA PHE A 169 16.38 10.33 6.19
C PHE A 169 17.60 9.73 5.50
N GLN A 170 18.78 9.83 6.13
CA GLN A 170 20.02 9.24 5.59
C GLN A 170 19.97 7.71 5.58
N GLU A 171 19.40 7.06 6.59
CA GLU A 171 19.18 5.61 6.57
C GLU A 171 18.35 5.17 5.36
N CYS A 172 17.25 5.87 5.09
CA CYS A 172 16.38 5.58 3.94
C CYS A 172 17.12 5.80 2.61
N LYS A 173 17.90 6.89 2.51
CA LYS A 173 18.73 7.20 1.33
C LYS A 173 19.78 6.12 1.09
N GLU A 174 20.49 5.67 2.12
CA GLU A 174 21.50 4.63 1.98
C GLU A 174 20.89 3.26 1.66
N ALA A 175 19.70 2.95 2.19
CA ALA A 175 18.96 1.75 1.81
C ALA A 175 18.52 1.78 0.34
N ALA A 176 18.03 2.94 -0.15
CA ALA A 176 17.62 3.14 -1.54
C ALA A 176 18.77 2.87 -2.53
N LYS A 177 20.02 3.18 -2.17
CA LYS A 177 21.19 2.91 -3.02
C LYS A 177 21.54 1.41 -3.14
N LYS A 178 21.09 0.59 -2.19
CA LYS A 178 21.43 -0.84 -2.10
C LYS A 178 20.38 -1.75 -2.71
N ILE A 179 19.12 -1.30 -2.71
CA ILE A 179 17.99 -2.07 -3.24
C ILE A 179 17.77 -1.73 -4.70
N MET A 180 17.44 -2.73 -5.51
CA MET A 180 16.99 -2.51 -6.88
C MET A 180 15.48 -2.30 -6.92
N PHE A 181 15.03 -1.31 -7.69
CA PHE A 181 13.61 -1.00 -7.87
C PHE A 181 13.19 -1.34 -9.29
N VAL A 182 12.02 -1.96 -9.42
CA VAL A 182 11.37 -2.18 -10.71
C VAL A 182 9.88 -1.87 -10.58
N HIS A 183 9.28 -1.48 -11.69
CA HIS A 183 7.87 -1.13 -11.73
C HIS A 183 7.08 -2.23 -12.44
N ALA A 184 5.97 -2.65 -11.85
CA ALA A 184 5.04 -3.57 -12.49
C ALA A 184 3.65 -2.94 -12.59
N LYS A 185 2.99 -3.08 -13.74
CA LYS A 185 1.59 -2.66 -13.92
C LYS A 185 0.68 -3.88 -13.82
N THR A 186 0.85 -4.68 -12.78
CA THR A 186 0.11 -5.93 -12.61
C THR A 186 -1.16 -5.65 -11.82
N ASP A 187 -2.31 -6.00 -12.40
CA ASP A 187 -3.55 -6.09 -11.63
C ASP A 187 -3.49 -7.38 -10.80
N LEU A 188 -3.19 -7.24 -9.51
CA LEU A 188 -3.09 -8.37 -8.58
C LEU A 188 -4.44 -9.03 -8.27
N LEU A 189 -5.54 -8.45 -8.77
CA LEU A 189 -6.88 -9.04 -8.75
C LEU A 189 -7.22 -9.69 -10.11
N ASN A 190 -6.24 -9.87 -11.00
CA ASN A 190 -6.41 -10.59 -12.26
C ASN A 190 -5.50 -11.83 -12.29
N GLU A 191 -6.11 -13.02 -12.24
CA GLU A 191 -5.37 -14.27 -12.15
C GLU A 191 -4.34 -14.48 -13.29
N ASN A 192 -4.71 -14.19 -14.54
CA ASN A 192 -3.80 -14.32 -15.68
C ASN A 192 -2.58 -13.40 -15.56
N LYS A 193 -2.78 -12.19 -15.01
CA LYS A 193 -1.70 -11.21 -14.79
C LYS A 193 -0.81 -11.62 -13.62
N CYS A 194 -1.40 -12.22 -12.58
CA CYS A 194 -0.63 -12.86 -11.52
C CYS A 194 0.21 -14.01 -12.10
N ASP A 195 -0.35 -14.89 -12.94
CA ASP A 195 0.40 -15.99 -13.55
C ASP A 195 1.59 -15.52 -14.39
N GLU A 196 1.40 -14.45 -15.15
CA GLU A 196 2.48 -13.80 -15.90
C GLU A 196 3.61 -13.34 -14.96
N LEU A 197 3.26 -12.68 -13.84
CA LEU A 197 4.21 -12.25 -12.81
C LEU A 197 4.96 -13.42 -12.17
N PHE A 198 4.24 -14.46 -11.72
CA PHE A 198 4.88 -15.63 -11.08
C PHE A 198 5.75 -16.42 -12.04
N SER A 199 5.37 -16.49 -13.33
CA SER A 199 6.19 -17.13 -14.36
C SER A 199 7.54 -16.41 -14.50
N ILE A 200 7.54 -15.08 -14.53
CA ILE A 200 8.78 -14.27 -14.58
C ILE A 200 9.60 -14.47 -13.30
N ILE A 201 8.97 -14.42 -12.12
CA ILE A 201 9.65 -14.65 -10.83
C ILE A 201 10.32 -16.04 -10.82
N LYS A 202 9.61 -17.08 -11.28
CA LYS A 202 10.14 -18.45 -11.35
C LYS A 202 11.27 -18.59 -12.35
N LYS A 203 11.17 -17.93 -13.53
CA LYS A 203 12.22 -17.92 -14.56
C LYS A 203 13.57 -17.43 -14.02
N HIS A 204 13.55 -16.46 -13.10
CA HIS A 204 14.74 -15.85 -12.51
C HIS A 204 15.19 -16.47 -11.19
N ASP A 205 14.71 -17.68 -10.88
CA ASP A 205 14.94 -18.36 -9.60
C ASP A 205 14.77 -17.41 -8.39
N ALA A 206 13.68 -16.66 -8.42
CA ALA A 206 13.33 -15.69 -7.40
C ALA A 206 12.19 -16.20 -6.51
N VAL A 207 12.04 -15.57 -5.35
CA VAL A 207 10.97 -15.84 -4.40
C VAL A 207 10.45 -14.54 -3.80
N ILE A 208 9.13 -14.42 -3.70
CA ILE A 208 8.49 -13.32 -2.98
C ILE A 208 8.73 -13.58 -1.49
N THR A 209 9.46 -12.69 -0.83
CA THR A 209 9.72 -12.76 0.62
C THR A 209 8.83 -11.83 1.41
N LEU A 210 8.29 -10.79 0.76
CA LEU A 210 7.37 -9.84 1.36
C LEU A 210 6.38 -9.32 0.32
N ILE A 211 5.13 -9.12 0.72
CA ILE A 211 4.15 -8.36 -0.05
C ILE A 211 3.38 -7.39 0.86
N ASN A 212 3.32 -6.12 0.47
CA ASN A 212 2.36 -5.17 1.01
C ASN A 212 1.14 -5.08 0.09
N MET A 213 0.05 -5.70 0.52
CA MET A 213 -1.23 -5.75 -0.19
C MET A 213 -2.10 -4.54 0.10
N THR A 214 -1.71 -3.64 1.02
CA THR A 214 -2.54 -2.51 1.47
C THR A 214 -3.95 -2.96 1.83
N ASN A 215 -4.98 -2.40 1.18
CA ASN A 215 -6.38 -2.69 1.37
C ASN A 215 -6.96 -3.59 0.24
N LEU A 216 -6.12 -4.30 -0.53
CA LEU A 216 -6.57 -5.12 -1.68
C LEU A 216 -7.62 -6.20 -1.34
N HIS A 217 -7.65 -6.66 -0.09
CA HIS A 217 -8.64 -7.65 0.39
C HIS A 217 -10.07 -7.09 0.53
N TYR A 218 -10.26 -5.77 0.46
CA TYR A 218 -11.59 -5.16 0.44
C TYR A 218 -12.28 -5.18 -0.92
N TYR A 219 -11.55 -5.46 -2.00
CA TYR A 219 -12.14 -5.51 -3.33
C TYR A 219 -12.80 -6.86 -3.60
N ASP A 220 -13.76 -6.89 -4.51
CA ASP A 220 -14.71 -8.00 -4.69
C ASP A 220 -14.11 -9.34 -5.16
N ASP A 221 -12.81 -9.40 -5.48
CA ASP A 221 -12.17 -10.61 -5.98
C ASP A 221 -11.29 -11.31 -4.94
N LYS A 222 -11.94 -11.83 -3.89
CA LYS A 222 -11.30 -12.56 -2.78
C LYS A 222 -10.68 -13.88 -3.23
N ASN A 223 -11.26 -14.55 -4.22
CA ASN A 223 -10.73 -15.83 -4.71
C ASN A 223 -9.40 -15.64 -5.44
N THR A 224 -9.28 -14.58 -6.25
CA THR A 224 -8.00 -14.25 -6.90
C THR A 224 -6.93 -13.89 -5.87
N LEU A 225 -7.28 -13.18 -4.79
CA LEU A 225 -6.34 -12.89 -3.71
C LEU A 225 -5.84 -14.16 -3.00
N ILE A 226 -6.72 -15.12 -2.74
CA ILE A 226 -6.34 -16.42 -2.16
C ILE A 226 -5.43 -17.19 -3.13
N SER A 227 -5.77 -17.24 -4.43
CA SER A 227 -4.95 -17.87 -5.46
C SER A 227 -3.55 -17.24 -5.54
N LEU A 228 -3.48 -15.90 -5.46
CA LEU A 228 -2.22 -15.14 -5.40
C LEU A 228 -1.37 -15.57 -4.21
N ILE A 229 -1.94 -15.63 -3.01
CA ILE A 229 -1.24 -16.03 -1.78
C ILE A 229 -0.75 -17.48 -1.87
N GLN A 230 -1.57 -18.40 -2.38
CA GLN A 230 -1.23 -19.82 -2.53
C GLN A 230 -0.05 -20.07 -3.48
N LYS A 231 0.25 -19.12 -4.39
CA LYS A 231 1.40 -19.18 -5.30
C LYS A 231 2.70 -18.69 -4.65
N MET A 232 2.64 -18.10 -3.45
CA MET A 232 3.80 -17.59 -2.70
C MET A 232 4.43 -18.66 -1.81
N SER A 233 5.64 -18.39 -1.29
CA SER A 233 6.27 -19.25 -0.28
C SER A 233 5.49 -19.19 1.04
N ASN A 234 5.47 -20.29 1.80
CA ASN A 234 4.84 -20.34 3.13
C ASN A 234 5.44 -19.34 4.13
N ASP A 235 6.70 -18.94 3.90
CA ASP A 235 7.44 -18.01 4.75
C ASP A 235 7.28 -16.55 4.33
N THR A 236 6.48 -16.27 3.30
CA THR A 236 6.27 -14.90 2.79
C THR A 236 5.62 -14.03 3.86
N LEU A 237 6.19 -12.85 4.11
CA LEU A 237 5.58 -11.84 4.98
C LEU A 237 4.48 -11.10 4.22
N ILE A 238 3.28 -11.06 4.78
CA ILE A 238 2.14 -10.37 4.19
C ILE A 238 1.76 -9.18 5.08
N MET A 239 1.85 -7.98 4.50
CA MET A 239 1.41 -6.74 5.12
C MET A 239 0.08 -6.31 4.51
N TYR A 240 -0.88 -5.94 5.35
CA TYR A 240 -2.21 -5.50 4.92
C TYR A 240 -2.84 -4.54 5.92
N SER A 241 -3.83 -3.75 5.47
CA SER A 241 -4.48 -2.70 6.28
C SER A 241 -5.97 -2.95 6.46
N LEU A 242 -6.44 -2.98 7.72
CA LEU A 242 -7.86 -3.12 8.06
C LEU A 242 -8.48 -1.74 8.38
N ASP A 243 -9.66 -1.44 7.83
CA ASP A 243 -10.40 -0.18 7.96
C ASP A 243 -10.87 0.14 9.39
N GLU A 244 -10.94 -0.82 10.31
CA GLU A 244 -11.64 -0.62 11.59
C GLU A 244 -10.74 -0.35 12.81
N LYS A 245 -9.40 -0.39 12.69
CA LYS A 245 -8.47 0.00 13.78
C LYS A 245 -7.19 0.63 13.23
N PRO A 246 -6.58 1.61 13.92
CA PRO A 246 -5.49 2.41 13.38
C PRO A 246 -4.18 1.59 13.35
N GLY A 247 -3.77 1.13 12.17
CA GLY A 247 -2.50 0.43 11.93
C GLY A 247 -2.60 -0.67 10.86
N ALA A 248 -1.62 -0.74 9.95
CA ALA A 248 -1.47 -1.92 9.10
C ALA A 248 -1.05 -3.13 9.95
N ASN A 249 -1.76 -4.26 9.81
CA ASN A 249 -1.41 -5.51 10.48
C ASN A 249 -0.28 -6.21 9.71
N VAL A 250 0.71 -6.69 10.46
CA VAL A 250 1.74 -7.61 9.96
C VAL A 250 1.46 -8.93 10.65
N GLU A 251 0.95 -9.92 9.91
CA GLU A 251 0.82 -11.31 10.37
C GLU A 251 1.83 -12.17 9.60
N CYS A 252 2.45 -13.14 10.27
CA CYS A 252 3.59 -13.88 9.71
C CYS A 252 3.34 -15.39 9.68
N THR A 253 3.65 -16.00 8.53
CA THR A 253 3.56 -17.42 8.14
C THR A 253 2.18 -17.93 7.71
N MET A 254 2.16 -18.72 6.63
CA MET A 254 0.96 -19.39 6.06
C MET A 254 0.18 -20.23 7.08
N SER A 255 0.83 -20.76 8.12
CA SER A 255 0.16 -21.50 9.20
C SER A 255 -0.72 -20.61 10.10
N GLN A 256 -0.36 -19.33 10.25
CA GLN A 256 -1.23 -18.33 10.89
C GLN A 256 -2.31 -17.86 9.91
N LEU A 257 -1.99 -17.78 8.62
CA LEU A 257 -2.94 -17.39 7.58
C LEU A 257 -4.05 -18.42 7.37
N GLU A 258 -3.85 -19.72 7.61
CA GLU A 258 -4.94 -20.72 7.58
C GLU A 258 -5.93 -20.54 8.74
N SER A 259 -5.44 -20.16 9.93
CA SER A 259 -6.27 -19.70 11.06
C SER A 259 -6.96 -18.38 10.71
N THR A 260 -6.24 -17.44 10.08
CA THR A 260 -6.80 -16.19 9.58
C THR A 260 -7.75 -16.41 8.40
N ILE A 261 -7.65 -17.46 7.58
CA ILE A 261 -8.60 -17.79 6.50
C ILE A 261 -9.90 -18.35 7.10
N SER A 262 -9.80 -19.13 8.18
CA SER A 262 -10.95 -19.55 8.98
C SER A 262 -11.59 -18.35 9.70
N GLN A 263 -10.79 -17.45 10.25
CA GLN A 263 -11.24 -16.18 10.83
C GLN A 263 -11.64 -15.15 9.76
N VAL A 264 -11.19 -15.23 8.52
CA VAL A 264 -11.57 -14.38 7.39
C VAL A 264 -12.89 -14.87 6.84
N LYS A 265 -13.21 -16.16 6.92
CA LYS A 265 -14.60 -16.62 6.74
C LYS A 265 -15.51 -16.07 7.83
N GLU A 266 -15.14 -16.17 9.12
CA GLU A 266 -15.91 -15.57 10.22
C GLU A 266 -15.96 -14.03 10.15
N TYR A 267 -14.89 -13.37 9.70
CA TYR A 267 -14.78 -11.92 9.54
C TYR A 267 -15.52 -11.45 8.30
N VAL A 268 -15.60 -12.27 7.24
CA VAL A 268 -16.47 -12.03 6.09
C VAL A 268 -17.93 -12.17 6.50
N ASP A 269 -18.27 -13.13 7.36
CA ASP A 269 -19.60 -13.23 7.95
C ASP A 269 -19.91 -12.06 8.89
N TYR A 270 -18.93 -11.59 9.66
CA TYR A 270 -19.03 -10.39 10.50
C TYR A 270 -19.19 -9.11 9.67
N LEU A 271 -18.41 -8.92 8.61
CA LEU A 271 -18.51 -7.79 7.70
C LEU A 271 -19.84 -7.80 6.93
N ASN A 272 -20.31 -8.97 6.51
CA ASN A 272 -21.64 -9.14 5.92
C ASN A 272 -22.75 -8.76 6.91
N LEU A 273 -22.63 -9.20 8.17
CA LEU A 273 -23.56 -8.82 9.24
C LEU A 273 -23.50 -7.31 9.53
N PHE A 274 -22.31 -6.73 9.56
CA PHE A 274 -22.09 -5.31 9.81
C PHE A 274 -22.65 -4.43 8.67
N HIS A 275 -22.42 -4.81 7.40
CA HIS A 275 -23.01 -4.12 6.26
C HIS A 275 -24.55 -4.18 6.28
N LYS A 276 -25.09 -5.35 6.66
CA LYS A 276 -26.54 -5.54 6.85
C LYS A 276 -27.08 -4.68 8.00
N MET A 277 -26.34 -4.55 9.11
CA MET A 277 -26.68 -3.65 10.21
C MET A 277 -26.63 -2.17 9.82
N LYS A 278 -25.64 -1.76 9.01
CA LYS A 278 -25.54 -0.38 8.50
C LYS A 278 -26.70 -0.04 7.58
N GLN A 279 -27.10 -0.95 6.68
CA GLN A 279 -28.31 -0.80 5.86
C GLN A 279 -29.58 -0.72 6.71
N LEU A 280 -29.72 -1.61 7.69
CA LEU A 280 -30.86 -1.58 8.63
C LEU A 280 -30.94 -0.25 9.41
N LYS A 281 -29.80 0.32 9.82
CA LYS A 281 -29.77 1.63 10.50
C LYS A 281 -30.29 2.75 9.58
N ILE A 282 -29.89 2.74 8.31
CA ILE A 282 -30.37 3.70 7.30
C ILE A 282 -31.88 3.54 7.09
N GLU A 283 -32.38 2.32 6.95
CA GLU A 283 -33.81 2.05 6.81
C GLU A 283 -34.62 2.51 8.03
N ILE A 284 -34.10 2.29 9.25
CA ILE A 284 -34.72 2.75 10.49
C ILE A 284 -34.79 4.28 10.53
N GLU A 285 -33.72 4.98 10.14
CA GLU A 285 -33.73 6.45 10.06
C GLU A 285 -34.71 6.96 9.00
N GLN A 286 -34.78 6.31 7.84
CA GLN A 286 -35.75 6.64 6.80
C GLN A 286 -37.20 6.44 7.28
N LYS A 287 -37.49 5.33 7.97
CA LYS A 287 -38.80 5.08 8.58
C LYS A 287 -39.15 6.10 9.65
N LYS A 288 -38.20 6.47 10.53
CA LYS A 288 -38.41 7.53 11.53
C LYS A 288 -38.73 8.87 10.87
N ARG A 289 -38.00 9.26 9.83
CA ARG A 289 -38.28 10.48 9.06
C ARG A 289 -39.66 10.44 8.41
N LEU A 290 -40.06 9.30 7.86
CA LEU A 290 -41.39 9.12 7.27
C LEU A 290 -42.52 9.25 8.30
N GLU A 291 -42.36 8.66 9.50
CA GLU A 291 -43.33 8.78 10.59
C GLU A 291 -43.42 10.22 11.13
N THR A 292 -42.28 10.91 11.28
CA THR A 292 -42.27 12.34 11.60
C THR A 292 -43.02 13.15 10.55
N PHE A 293 -42.79 12.86 9.26
CA PHE A 293 -43.45 13.54 8.16
C PHE A 293 -44.97 13.30 8.15
N LYS A 294 -45.42 12.05 8.39
CA LYS A 294 -46.85 11.72 8.54
C LYS A 294 -47.51 12.48 9.70
N ARG A 295 -46.83 12.60 10.85
CA ARG A 295 -47.33 13.38 12.00
C ARG A 295 -47.45 14.87 11.68
N ILE A 296 -46.49 15.43 10.96
CA ILE A 296 -46.56 16.82 10.49
C ILE A 296 -47.78 16.99 9.58
N ILE A 297 -48.00 16.11 8.60
CA ILE A 297 -49.17 16.16 7.71
C ILE A 297 -50.48 16.02 8.48
N SER A 298 -50.57 15.10 9.46
CA SER A 298 -51.78 14.93 10.28
C SER A 298 -52.12 16.20 11.05
N ARG A 299 -51.14 16.81 11.69
CA ARG A 299 -51.31 18.09 12.40
C ARG A 299 -51.68 19.23 11.45
N TRP A 300 -51.15 19.22 10.23
CA TRP A 300 -51.48 20.23 9.24
C TRP A 300 -52.94 20.13 8.80
N ARG A 301 -53.46 18.91 8.63
CA ARG A 301 -54.88 18.64 8.33
C ARG A 301 -55.84 18.91 9.49
N GLU A 302 -55.35 18.97 10.73
CA GLU A 302 -56.14 19.36 11.91
C GLU A 302 -56.27 20.90 12.04
N ILE A 303 -55.44 21.65 11.31
CA ILE A 303 -55.43 23.12 11.30
C ILE A 303 -56.28 23.67 10.13
N GLU A 304 -56.59 22.85 9.13
CA GLU A 304 -57.57 23.12 8.06
C GLU A 304 -59.00 22.77 8.49
#